data_AF-A0A5C3Q539-F1
#
_entry.id   AF-A0A5C3Q539-F1
#
_cell.length_a   1.000
_cell.length_b   1.000
_cell.length_c   1.000
_cell.angle_alpha   90.00
_cell.angle_beta   90.00
_cell.angle_gamma   90.00
#
_symmetry.space_group_name_H-M   'P 1'
#
loop_
_entity.id
_entity.type
_entity.pdbx_description
1 polymer ?
#
loop_
_entity_poly.entity_id
_entity_poly.type
_entity_poly.pdbx_seq_one_letter_code
_entity_poly.pdbx_strand_id
1 'polypeptide(L)'
;MLQDLMSRTRVTGSRGMHRRFAQSFDDWVLIQVAQSKQRTVTKLPTLERYLIDRRRAFGIGLFCAITEFSVDIDLPDFIFKGPAVREMTEALFDMTVWANDLCSFNKEQAQGDY
;
A
#
# COMPACT_ATOMS: atom_id res chain seq x y z
N MET A 1 9.39 -15.45 6.76
CA MET A 1 7.97 -15.37 6.33
C MET A 1 7.84 -14.77 4.93
N LEU A 2 8.22 -13.51 4.69
CA LEU A 2 8.07 -12.89 3.36
C LEU A 2 8.78 -13.66 2.23
N GLN A 3 10.06 -14.03 2.44
CA GLN A 3 10.81 -14.84 1.47
C GLN A 3 10.11 -16.17 1.14
N ASP A 4 9.52 -16.84 2.14
CA ASP A 4 8.80 -18.10 1.95
C ASP A 4 7.54 -17.90 1.10
N LEU A 5 6.72 -16.89 1.44
CA LEU A 5 5.54 -16.52 0.64
C LEU A 5 5.92 -16.24 -0.81
N MET A 6 6.95 -15.42 -1.04
CA MET A 6 7.41 -15.10 -2.40
C MET A 6 7.97 -16.31 -3.14
N SER A 7 8.67 -17.21 -2.45
CA SER A 7 9.18 -18.44 -3.06
C SER A 7 8.05 -19.35 -3.52
N ARG A 8 6.99 -19.47 -2.72
CA ARG A 8 5.82 -20.29 -3.03
C ARG A 8 4.99 -19.70 -4.17
N THR A 9 4.73 -18.39 -4.17
CA THR A 9 3.96 -17.74 -5.24
C THR A 9 4.72 -17.63 -6.56
N ARG A 10 6.05 -17.76 -6.57
CA ARG A 10 6.86 -17.76 -7.80
C ARG A 10 6.63 -18.96 -8.71
N VAL A 11 6.13 -20.07 -8.16
CA VAL A 11 5.87 -21.30 -8.93
C VAL A 11 4.64 -21.15 -9.82
N THR A 12 3.59 -20.49 -9.34
CA THR A 12 2.28 -20.43 -10.00
C THR A 12 1.83 -19.01 -10.36
N GLY A 13 2.45 -17.97 -9.81
CA GLY A 13 2.07 -16.58 -10.05
C GLY A 13 2.60 -16.00 -11.35
N SER A 14 1.82 -15.10 -11.95
CA SER A 14 2.21 -14.40 -13.18
C SER A 14 3.43 -13.49 -12.96
N ARG A 15 4.22 -13.25 -14.02
CA ARG A 15 5.34 -12.29 -13.97
C ARG A 15 4.85 -10.86 -13.68
N GLY A 16 3.65 -10.52 -14.16
CA GLY A 16 3.01 -9.23 -13.93
C GLY A 16 2.75 -8.98 -12.45
N MET A 17 2.12 -9.94 -11.77
CA MET A 17 1.87 -9.93 -10.33
C MET A 17 3.16 -9.70 -9.54
N HIS A 18 4.19 -10.52 -9.78
CA HIS A 18 5.44 -10.45 -9.02
C HIS A 18 6.12 -9.09 -9.16
N ARG A 19 6.13 -8.52 -10.37
CA ARG A 19 6.68 -7.19 -10.61
C ARG A 19 5.87 -6.11 -9.88
N ARG A 20 4.54 -6.17 -9.94
CA ARG A 20 3.65 -5.25 -9.21
C ARG A 20 3.86 -5.35 -7.70
N PHE A 21 3.97 -6.56 -7.18
CA PHE A 21 4.21 -6.80 -5.76
C PHE A 21 5.54 -6.21 -5.31
N ALA A 22 6.63 -6.48 -6.04
CA ALA A 22 7.94 -5.92 -5.73
C ALA A 22 7.94 -4.39 -5.73
N GLN A 23 7.32 -3.78 -6.75
CA GLN A 23 7.20 -2.32 -6.83
C GLN A 23 6.39 -1.73 -5.67
N SER A 24 5.23 -2.33 -5.36
CA SER A 24 4.40 -1.93 -4.22
C SER A 24 5.14 -2.10 -2.88
N PHE A 25 6.01 -3.11 -2.77
CA PHE A 25 6.81 -3.33 -1.57
C PHE A 25 7.86 -2.24 -1.38
N ASP A 26 8.58 -1.89 -2.44
CA ASP A 26 9.56 -0.79 -2.41
C ASP A 26 8.89 0.54 -2.05
N ASP A 27 7.75 0.85 -2.69
CA ASP A 27 6.96 2.04 -2.40
C ASP A 27 6.53 2.11 -0.93
N TRP A 28 6.05 0.98 -0.39
CA TRP A 28 5.65 0.86 1.00
C TRP A 28 6.82 1.05 1.96
N VAL A 29 7.94 0.37 1.76
CA VAL A 29 9.12 0.51 2.63
C VAL A 29 9.65 1.95 2.62
N LEU A 30 9.70 2.59 1.45
CA LEU A 30 10.18 3.97 1.33
C LEU A 30 9.33 4.95 2.13
N ILE A 31 8.00 4.82 2.09
CA ILE A 31 7.12 5.72 2.84
C ILE A 31 7.17 5.42 4.35
N GLN A 32 7.33 4.15 4.77
CA GLN A 32 7.52 3.82 6.19
C GLN A 32 8.79 4.48 6.75
N VAL A 33 9.89 4.48 5.98
CA VAL A 33 11.12 5.18 6.34
C VAL A 33 10.90 6.70 6.41
N ALA A 34 10.19 7.27 5.45
CA ALA A 34 9.89 8.70 5.43
C ALA A 34 9.04 9.12 6.65
N GLN A 35 7.99 8.37 6.99
CA GLN A 35 7.16 8.63 8.17
C GLN A 35 7.93 8.48 9.47
N SER A 36 8.79 7.46 9.58
CA SER A 36 9.65 7.31 10.75
C SER A 36 10.56 8.52 10.97
N LYS A 37 11.07 9.14 9.89
CA LYS A 37 11.84 10.38 9.98
C LYS A 37 10.96 11.57 10.33
N GLN A 38 9.77 11.67 9.74
CA GLN A 38 8.84 12.76 10.02
C GLN A 38 8.48 12.85 11.50
N ARG A 39 8.27 11.70 12.17
CA ARG A 39 7.98 11.62 13.61
C ARG A 39 9.08 12.18 14.51
N THR A 40 10.33 12.26 14.01
CA THR A 40 11.43 12.90 14.76
C THR A 40 11.37 14.43 14.70
N VAL A 41 10.52 14.99 13.82
CA VAL A 41 10.32 16.42 13.65
C VAL A 41 8.94 16.76 14.21
N THR A 42 8.84 17.73 15.13
CA THR A 42 7.57 18.18 15.75
C THR A 42 6.70 19.02 14.81
N LYS A 43 6.64 18.65 13.52
CA LYS A 43 5.88 19.36 12.49
C LYS A 43 4.96 18.39 11.75
N LEU A 44 3.66 18.65 11.84
CA LEU A 44 2.65 17.92 11.09
C LEU A 44 2.72 18.27 9.58
N PRO A 45 2.44 17.31 8.69
CA PRO A 45 2.30 17.59 7.26
C PRO A 45 1.06 18.45 6.99
N THR A 46 1.01 19.09 5.82
CA THR A 46 -0.25 19.69 5.33
C THR A 46 -1.26 18.60 5.00
N LEU A 47 -2.56 18.91 5.03
CA LEU A 47 -3.61 17.95 4.70
C LEU A 47 -3.41 17.32 3.31
N GLU A 48 -3.09 18.13 2.30
CA GLU A 48 -2.84 17.64 0.94
C GLU A 48 -1.67 16.65 0.91
N ARG A 49 -0.57 16.98 1.60
CA ARG A 49 0.59 16.09 1.69
C ARG A 49 0.26 14.80 2.42
N TYR A 50 -0.49 14.92 3.52
CA TYR A 50 -0.97 13.78 4.30
C TYR A 50 -1.77 12.81 3.43
N LEU A 51 -2.77 13.30 2.69
CA LEU A 51 -3.62 12.46 1.86
C LEU A 51 -2.82 11.69 0.79
N ILE A 52 -1.85 12.35 0.16
CA ILE A 52 -0.98 11.72 -0.85
C ILE A 52 -0.09 10.65 -0.22
N ASP A 53 0.61 10.99 0.87
CA ASP A 53 1.56 10.09 1.51
C ASP A 53 0.86 8.90 2.16
N ARG A 54 -0.31 9.12 2.76
CA ARG A 54 -1.03 8.11 3.52
C ARG A 54 -1.56 6.97 2.64
N ARG A 55 -1.96 7.27 1.39
CA ARG A 55 -2.32 6.25 0.37
C ARG A 55 -1.22 5.20 0.16
N ARG A 56 0.06 5.57 0.32
CA ARG A 56 1.19 4.66 0.11
C ARG A 56 1.57 3.89 1.39
N ALA A 57 1.15 4.36 2.57
CA ALA A 57 1.65 3.91 3.86
C ALA A 57 1.07 2.58 4.34
N PHE A 58 -0.15 2.24 3.92
CA PHE A 58 -0.85 1.05 4.42
C PHE A 58 -0.47 -0.24 3.70
N GLY A 59 0.28 -0.15 2.59
CA GLY A 59 0.74 -1.32 1.83
C GLY A 59 -0.36 -2.01 1.01
N ILE A 60 -1.51 -1.36 0.77
CA ILE A 60 -2.64 -1.94 0.02
C ILE A 60 -2.23 -2.36 -1.39
N GLY A 61 -1.27 -1.65 -2.00
CA GLY A 61 -0.71 -2.03 -3.31
C GLY A 61 -0.14 -3.47 -3.37
N LEU A 62 0.31 -4.03 -2.24
CA LEU A 62 0.73 -5.42 -2.14
C LEU A 62 -0.45 -6.38 -2.30
N PHE A 63 -1.58 -6.05 -1.68
CA PHE A 63 -2.82 -6.82 -1.79
C PHE A 63 -3.41 -6.73 -3.19
N CYS A 64 -3.42 -5.52 -3.80
CA CYS A 64 -3.83 -5.35 -5.20
C CYS A 64 -3.02 -6.21 -6.16
N ALA A 65 -1.70 -6.33 -5.92
CA ALA A 65 -0.85 -7.22 -6.72
C ALA A 65 -1.22 -8.70 -6.51
N ILE A 66 -1.46 -9.13 -5.27
CA ILE A 66 -1.83 -10.53 -4.98
C ILE A 66 -3.27 -10.87 -5.42
N THR A 67 -4.17 -9.91 -5.60
CA THR A 67 -5.56 -10.18 -6.00
C THR A 67 -5.65 -11.03 -7.27
N GLU A 68 -4.87 -10.73 -8.30
CA GLU A 68 -4.90 -11.50 -9.55
C GLU A 68 -4.45 -12.96 -9.33
N PHE A 69 -3.49 -13.17 -8.43
CA PHE A 69 -3.06 -14.50 -8.02
C PHE A 69 -4.15 -15.25 -7.24
N SER A 70 -4.85 -14.56 -6.34
CA SER A 70 -5.91 -15.15 -5.52
C SER A 70 -7.15 -15.58 -6.33
N VAL A 71 -7.37 -14.97 -7.49
CA VAL A 71 -8.50 -15.29 -8.38
C VAL A 71 -8.08 -16.03 -9.64
N ASP A 72 -6.82 -16.47 -9.70
CA ASP A 72 -6.23 -17.27 -10.79
C ASP A 72 -6.36 -16.61 -12.18
N ILE A 73 -6.01 -15.33 -12.28
CA ILE A 73 -5.96 -14.59 -13.55
C ILE A 73 -4.58 -13.97 -13.79
N ASP A 74 -4.17 -13.92 -15.06
CA ASP A 74 -3.02 -13.11 -15.51
C ASP A 74 -3.53 -11.77 -16.07
N LEU A 75 -3.57 -10.75 -15.21
CA LEU A 75 -4.13 -9.45 -15.58
C LEU A 75 -3.14 -8.66 -16.46
N PRO A 76 -3.50 -8.30 -17.70
CA PRO A 76 -2.62 -7.53 -18.57
C PRO A 76 -2.29 -6.16 -18.00
N ASP A 77 -1.05 -5.72 -18.19
CA ASP A 77 -0.56 -4.44 -17.67
C ASP A 77 -1.37 -3.23 -18.10
N PHE A 78 -1.87 -3.22 -19.34
CA PHE A 78 -2.65 -2.09 -19.87
C PHE A 78 -4.03 -2.00 -19.22
N ILE A 79 -4.58 -3.12 -18.73
CA ILE A 79 -5.81 -3.15 -17.93
C ILE A 79 -5.52 -2.68 -16.51
N PHE A 80 -4.46 -3.20 -15.88
CA PHE A 80 -4.08 -2.81 -14.53
C PHE A 80 -3.78 -1.31 -14.42
N LYS A 81 -3.14 -0.73 -15.45
CA LYS A 81 -2.85 0.71 -15.54
C LYS A 81 -4.01 1.53 -16.12
N GLY A 82 -5.12 0.87 -16.47
CA GLY A 82 -6.30 1.52 -17.01
C GLY A 82 -6.94 2.46 -15.99
N PRO A 83 -7.64 3.51 -16.45
CA PRO A 83 -8.19 4.54 -15.57
C PRO A 83 -9.17 3.96 -14.53
N ALA A 84 -10.04 3.02 -14.94
CA ALA A 84 -11.01 2.40 -14.04
C ALA A 84 -10.33 1.64 -12.88
N VAL A 85 -9.30 0.83 -13.18
CA VAL A 85 -8.58 0.08 -12.13
C VAL A 85 -7.83 1.03 -11.21
N ARG A 86 -7.22 2.08 -11.75
CA ARG A 86 -6.52 3.10 -10.95
C ARG A 86 -7.48 3.83 -10.02
N GLU A 87 -8.61 4.33 -10.52
CA GLU A 87 -9.61 5.04 -9.73
C GLU A 87 -10.21 4.14 -8.63
N MET A 88 -10.53 2.88 -8.95
CA MET A 88 -10.96 1.90 -7.95
C MET A 88 -9.90 1.66 -6.89
N THR A 89 -8.62 1.59 -7.27
CA THR A 89 -7.51 1.38 -6.35
C THR A 89 -7.32 2.57 -5.42
N GLU A 90 -7.40 3.80 -5.93
CA GLU A 90 -7.32 5.01 -5.11
C GLU A 90 -8.48 5.11 -4.12
N ALA A 91 -9.71 4.82 -4.56
CA ALA A 91 -10.87 4.79 -3.68
C ALA A 91 -10.74 3.71 -2.58
N LEU A 92 -10.25 2.52 -2.93
CA LEU A 92 -9.96 1.46 -1.96
C LEU A 92 -8.95 1.92 -0.92
N PHE A 93 -7.91 2.65 -1.35
CA PHE A 93 -6.88 3.15 -0.45
C PHE A 93 -7.47 4.14 0.55
N ASP A 94 -8.19 5.15 0.06
CA ASP A 94 -8.81 6.18 0.89
C ASP A 94 -9.75 5.57 1.93
N MET A 95 -10.66 4.69 1.51
CA MET A 95 -11.62 4.04 2.42
C MET A 95 -10.93 3.24 3.52
N THR A 96 -9.91 2.46 3.17
CA THR A 96 -9.24 1.56 4.11
C THR A 96 -8.37 2.34 5.09
N VAL A 97 -7.63 3.32 4.57
CA VAL A 97 -6.71 4.14 5.34
C VAL A 97 -7.47 5.03 6.32
N TRP A 98 -8.50 5.74 5.88
CA TRP A 98 -9.22 6.64 6.78
C TRP A 98 -10.01 5.89 7.85
N ALA A 99 -10.53 4.71 7.51
CA ALA A 99 -11.12 3.82 8.51
C ALA A 99 -10.07 3.38 9.56
N ASN A 100 -8.84 3.06 9.13
CA ASN A 100 -7.76 2.78 10.06
C ASN A 100 -7.45 3.98 10.95
N ASP A 101 -7.25 5.17 10.38
CA ASP A 101 -6.93 6.39 11.12
C ASP A 101 -7.99 6.70 12.18
N LEU A 102 -9.28 6.58 11.82
CA LEU A 102 -10.39 6.81 12.75
C LEU A 102 -10.37 5.82 13.92
N CYS A 103 -10.11 4.53 13.64
CA CYS A 103 -10.06 3.49 14.65
C CYS A 103 -8.79 3.54 15.49
N SER A 104 -7.66 3.97 14.94
CA SER A 104 -6.37 4.02 15.62
C SER A 104 -6.07 5.35 16.32
N PHE A 105 -6.85 6.41 16.03
CA PHE A 105 -6.60 7.77 16.50
C PHE A 105 -6.26 7.86 17.99
N ASN A 106 -7.10 7.30 18.86
CA ASN A 106 -6.88 7.40 20.31
C ASN A 106 -5.60 6.68 20.77
N LYS A 107 -5.25 5.56 20.13
CA LYS A 107 -4.00 4.83 20.42
C LYS A 107 -2.79 5.65 19.96
N GLU A 108 -2.85 6.18 18.75
CA GLU A 108 -1.75 6.95 18.12
C GLU A 108 -1.51 8.27 18.85
N GLN A 109 -2.56 9.03 19.17
CA GLN A 109 -2.47 10.25 19.96
C GLN A 109 -1.85 9.99 21.34
N ALA A 110 -2.26 8.92 22.04
CA ALA A 110 -1.73 8.58 23.36
C ALA A 110 -0.23 8.22 23.34
N GLN A 111 0.29 7.78 22.19
CA GLN A 111 1.68 7.42 21.98
C GLN A 111 2.53 8.57 21.41
N GLY A 112 1.91 9.71 21.10
CA GLY A 112 2.59 10.79 20.39
C GLY A 112 2.92 10.45 18.93
N ASP A 113 2.21 9.47 18.36
CA ASP A 113 2.42 8.94 17.01
C ASP A 113 1.49 9.66 16.02
N TYR A 114 1.77 10.94 15.75
CA TYR A 114 1.06 11.79 14.78
C TYR A 114 1.99 12.39 13.72
#